data_AF-A0A809HKP7-F1
#
_entry.id   AF-A0A809HKP7-F1
#
_cell.length_a   1.000
_cell.length_b   1.000
_cell.length_c   1.000
_cell.angle_alpha   90.00
_cell.angle_beta   90.00
_cell.angle_gamma   90.00
#
_symmetry.space_group_name_H-M   'P 1'
#
loop_
_entity.id
_entity.type
_entity.pdbx_description
1 polymer ?
#
loop_
_entity_poly.entity_id
_entity_poly.type
_entity_poly.pdbx_seq_one_letter_code
_entity_poly.pdbx_strand_id
1 'polypeptide(L)' 'VLYFLFGMWSGILGLSLSMIIRLELSVPGSILLNDQIYNSVVTA' A
#
# COMPACT_ATOMS: atom_id res chain seq x y z
N VAL A 1 -25.06 7.12 -5.38
CA VAL A 1 -23.95 8.11 -5.45
C VAL A 1 -22.90 7.88 -4.38
N LEU A 2 -23.27 7.73 -3.10
CA LEU A 2 -22.32 7.55 -1.99
C LEU A 2 -21.42 6.30 -2.13
N TYR A 3 -21.98 5.16 -2.57
CA TYR A 3 -21.21 3.95 -2.88
C TYR A 3 -20.20 4.13 -4.02
N PHE A 4 -20.49 5.00 -4.99
CA PHE A 4 -19.60 5.27 -6.12
C PHE A 4 -18.42 6.14 -5.68
N LEU A 5 -18.67 7.14 -4.83
CA LEU A 5 -17.61 7.94 -4.20
C LEU A 5 -16.72 7.09 -3.30
N PHE A 6 -17.30 6.16 -2.53
CA PHE A 6 -16.54 5.26 -1.67
C PHE A 6 -15.67 4.29 -2.48
N GLY A 7 -16.18 3.79 -3.61
CA GLY A 7 -15.41 2.97 -4.55
C GLY A 7 -14.21 3.70 -5.16
N MET A 8 -14.39 4.97 -5.56
CA MET A 8 -13.28 5.81 -6.03
C MET A 8 -12.24 6.04 -4.94
N TRP A 9 -12.67 6.28 -3.71
CA TRP A 9 -11.77 6.54 -2.58
C TRP A 9 -10.96 5.30 -2.18
N SER A 10 -11.59 4.12 -2.10
CA SER A 10 -10.89 2.85 -1.88
C SER A 10 -9.92 2.50 -3.02
N GLY A 11 -10.25 2.85 -4.27
CA GLY A 11 -9.34 2.67 -5.41
C GLY A 11 -8.05 3.48 -5.29
N ILE A 12 -8.15 4.73 -4.82
CA ILE A 12 -6.99 5.60 -4.61
C ILE A 12 -6.12 5.07 -3.45
N LEU A 13 -6.73 4.58 -2.38
CA LEU A 13 -6.01 3.97 -1.25
C LEU A 13 -5.24 2.71 -1.68
N GLY A 14 -5.86 1.81 -2.44
CA GLY A 14 -5.20 0.59 -2.94
C GLY A 14 -4.02 0.87 -3.88
N LEU A 15 -4.15 1.89 -4.74
CA LEU A 15 -3.07 2.28 -5.66
C LEU A 15 -1.86 2.87 -4.92
N SER A 16 -2.10 3.64 -3.87
CA SER A 16 -1.02 4.21 -3.05
C SER A 16 -0.20 3.11 -2.34
N LEU A 17 -0.88 2.09 -1.80
CA LEU A 17 -0.24 0.97 -1.10
C LEU A 17 0.60 0.11 -2.05
N SER A 18 0.09 -0.17 -3.26
CA SER A 18 0.82 -0.89 -4.31
C SER A 18 2.09 -0.15 -4.76
N MET A 19 2.04 1.18 -4.85
CA MET A 19 3.20 1.97 -5.26
C MET A 19 4.29 1.98 -4.19
N ILE A 20 3.92 2.00 -2.91
CA ILE A 20 4.85 1.92 -1.77
C ILE A 20 5.59 0.57 -1.78
N ILE A 21 4.87 -0.55 -1.95
CA ILE A 21 5.49 -1.89 -1.98
C ILE A 21 6.48 -2.04 -3.15
N ARG A 22 6.16 -1.47 -4.32
CA ARG A 22 7.08 -1.50 -5.48
C ARG A 22 8.34 -0.67 -5.28
N LEU A 23 8.24 0.46 -4.56
CA LEU A 23 9.41 1.29 -4.25
C LEU A 23 10.34 0.59 -3.25
N GLU A 24 9.79 -0.14 -2.27
CA GLU A 24 10.59 -1.00 -1.37
C GLU A 24 11.26 -2.17 -2.12
N LEU A 25 10.59 -2.81 -3.08
CA LEU A 25 11.22 -3.87 -3.88
C LEU A 25 12.29 -3.35 -4.87
N SER A 26 12.19 -2.09 -5.31
CA SER A 26 13.09 -1.51 -6.31
C SER A 26 14.44 -1.04 -5.73
N VAL A 27 14.54 -0.90 -4.40
CA VAL A 27 15.78 -0.55 -3.69
C VAL A 27 16.04 -1.63 -2.64
N PRO A 28 17.13 -2.41 -2.73
CA PRO A 28 17.41 -3.51 -1.82
C PRO A 28 18.00 -3.00 -0.48
N GLY A 29 17.30 -2.05 0.13
CA GLY A 29 17.60 -1.48 1.44
C GLY A 29 16.29 -1.23 2.16
N SER A 30 16.06 -1.95 3.26
CA SER A 30 14.89 -1.81 4.13
C SER A 30 14.74 -0.35 4.59
N ILE A 31 13.80 0.37 4.00
CA ILE A 31 13.39 1.70 4.49
C ILE A 31 12.33 1.49 5.58
N LEU A 32 11.48 0.47 5.41
CA LEU A 32 10.68 -0.10 6.48
C LEU A 32 11.53 -1.05 7.34
N LEU A 33 12.13 -0.51 8.39
CA LEU A 33 12.99 -1.20 9.38
C LEU A 33 12.23 -2.23 10.25
N ASN A 34 11.06 -2.71 9.82
CA ASN A 34 10.19 -3.60 10.59
C ASN A 34 9.37 -4.53 9.68
N ASP A 35 9.82 -5.79 9.59
CA ASP A 35 9.15 -6.88 8.86
C ASP A 35 7.68 -7.07 9.28
N GLN A 36 7.33 -6.69 10.52
CA GLN A 36 5.98 -6.82 11.05
C GLN A 36 5.01 -5.82 10.39
N ILE A 37 5.45 -4.57 10.19
CA ILE A 37 4.63 -3.56 9.50
C ILE A 37 4.59 -3.85 8.01
N TYR A 38 5.69 -4.34 7.41
CA TYR A 38 5.71 -4.78 6.02
C TYR A 38 4.68 -5.88 5.76
N ASN A 39 4.65 -6.92 6.60
CA ASN A 39 3.73 -8.03 6.42
C ASN A 39 2.26 -7.63 6.67
N SER A 40 2.00 -6.73 7.62
CA SER A 40 0.66 -6.17 7.82
C SER A 40 0.20 -5.30 6.64
N VAL A 41 1.10 -4.55 6.00
CA VAL A 41 0.81 -3.75 4.81
C VAL A 41 0.60 -4.62 3.56
N VAL A 42 1.34 -5.73 3.42
CA VAL A 42 1.16 -6.67 2.31
C VAL A 42 -0.14 -7.47 2.41
N THR A 43 -0.67 -7.64 3.62
CA THR A 43 -1.87 -8.45 3.87
C THR A 43 -3.15 -7.61 3.95
N ALA A 44 -3.06 -6.30 4.21
CA ALA A 44 -4.19 -5.37 4.31
C ALA A 44 -4.72 -4.91 2.94
#